data_AF-A0A2W1AFF3-F1
#
_entry.id   AF-A0A2W1AFF3-F1
#
_cell.length_a   1.000
_cell.length_b   1.000
_cell.length_c   1.000
_cell.angle_alpha   90.00
_cell.angle_beta   90.00
_cell.angle_gamma   90.00
#
_symmetry.space_group_name_H-M   'P 1'
#
loop_
_entity.id
_entity.type
_entity.pdbx_description
1 polymer ?
#
loop_
_entity_poly.entity_id
_entity_poly.type
_entity_poly.pdbx_seq_one_letter_code
_entity_poly.pdbx_strand_id
1 'polypeptide(L)'
;MADEQVAVLIDLENVGLGSIQSLLDQVSEFGRVVVKRAYADWSTTTKRDRDLLLELGIEPVHLFRSSGSGKNSTDIRLVIDAIDLLYSSPIDTFVVVSADSDFVPLVSKLRAAGKTAVGAGRKAAASQTLVLSCDRFIFLDEKKEATTQKIAPAKQETLLVRAARAAMDEQGQVPGSKLHQTMLRLDPSFSFRSEGHATFAKYLETAADVRVIRPRGRGDVIVELAE
;
A
#
# COMPACT_ATOMS: atom_id res chain seq x y z
N MET A 1 -16.51 -0.74 -15.44
CA MET A 1 -15.10 -0.31 -15.40
C MET A 1 -14.27 -1.56 -15.54
N ALA A 2 -13.22 -1.57 -16.35
CA ALA A 2 -12.34 -2.73 -16.43
C ALA A 2 -11.65 -2.93 -15.07
N ASP A 3 -11.42 -4.17 -14.66
CA ASP A 3 -10.59 -4.45 -13.48
C ASP A 3 -9.19 -3.88 -13.71
N GLU A 4 -8.65 -3.19 -12.70
CA GLU A 4 -7.26 -2.74 -12.71
C GLU A 4 -6.32 -3.93 -12.90
N GLN A 5 -5.32 -3.76 -13.76
CA GLN A 5 -4.35 -4.81 -14.04
C GLN A 5 -3.07 -4.62 -13.23
N VAL A 6 -2.64 -5.70 -12.60
CA VAL A 6 -1.54 -5.69 -11.65
C VAL A 6 -0.39 -6.56 -12.15
N ALA A 7 0.83 -6.02 -12.10
CA ALA A 7 2.06 -6.76 -12.32
C ALA A 7 2.82 -6.90 -10.99
N VAL A 8 3.22 -8.13 -10.66
CA VAL A 8 4.01 -8.45 -9.47
C VAL A 8 5.40 -8.92 -9.90
N LEU A 9 6.41 -8.16 -9.50
CA LEU A 9 7.81 -8.39 -9.86
C LEU A 9 8.60 -8.67 -8.58
N ILE A 10 9.08 -9.90 -8.45
CA ILE A 10 9.61 -10.44 -7.21
C ILE A 10 11.11 -10.59 -7.29
N ASP A 11 11.81 -9.78 -6.52
CA ASP A 11 13.21 -10.04 -6.20
C ASP A 11 13.24 -11.08 -5.07
N LEU A 12 13.42 -12.34 -5.46
CA LEU A 12 13.29 -13.47 -4.55
C LEU A 12 14.40 -13.49 -3.49
N GLU A 13 15.56 -12.97 -3.85
CA GLU A 13 16.76 -13.04 -3.02
C GLU A 13 16.61 -12.18 -1.76
N ASN A 14 15.86 -11.09 -1.86
CA ASN A 14 15.60 -10.19 -0.75
C ASN A 14 14.42 -10.61 0.15
N VAL A 15 13.47 -11.39 -0.36
CA VAL A 15 12.20 -11.65 0.33
C VAL A 15 12.02 -13.11 0.77
N GLY A 16 12.49 -14.08 -0.01
CA GLY A 16 12.26 -15.51 0.23
C GLY A 16 10.81 -15.95 -0.03
N LEU A 17 10.62 -17.24 -0.30
CA LEU A 17 9.35 -17.80 -0.81
C LEU A 17 8.22 -17.88 0.22
N GLY A 18 8.53 -17.90 1.52
CA GLY A 18 7.56 -18.18 2.58
C GLY A 18 6.44 -17.13 2.73
N SER A 19 6.66 -15.90 2.25
CA SER A 19 5.71 -14.79 2.40
C SER A 19 4.95 -14.45 1.11
N ILE A 20 5.23 -15.14 0.00
CA ILE A 20 4.70 -14.77 -1.32
C ILE A 20 3.19 -15.05 -1.43
N GLN A 21 2.68 -16.14 -0.85
CA GLN A 21 1.23 -16.40 -0.86
C GLN A 21 0.45 -15.23 -0.22
N SER A 22 0.83 -14.86 1.01
CA SER A 22 0.20 -13.75 1.74
C SER A 22 0.31 -12.43 0.98
N LEU A 23 1.44 -12.21 0.30
CA LEU A 23 1.59 -11.05 -0.58
C LEU A 23 0.59 -11.09 -1.74
N LEU A 24 0.48 -12.21 -2.46
CA LEU A 24 -0.44 -12.31 -3.60
C LEU A 24 -1.89 -12.12 -3.18
N ASP A 25 -2.27 -12.62 -2.00
CA ASP A 25 -3.60 -12.42 -1.42
C ASP A 25 -3.86 -10.92 -1.18
N GLN A 26 -2.90 -10.20 -0.58
CA GLN A 26 -3.01 -8.74 -0.37
C GLN A 26 -3.02 -7.97 -1.69
N VAL A 27 -2.23 -8.40 -2.67
CA VAL A 27 -2.13 -7.72 -3.96
C VAL A 27 -3.40 -7.89 -4.80
N SER A 28 -4.14 -8.99 -4.60
CA SER A 28 -5.42 -9.20 -5.27
C SER A 28 -6.47 -8.12 -4.93
N GLU A 29 -6.30 -7.40 -3.81
CA GLU A 29 -7.14 -6.27 -3.42
C GLU A 29 -6.97 -5.05 -4.35
N PHE A 30 -5.84 -4.94 -5.07
CA PHE A 30 -5.60 -3.84 -6.03
C PHE A 30 -6.24 -4.10 -7.39
N GLY A 31 -6.55 -5.35 -7.73
CA GLY A 31 -7.09 -5.70 -9.03
C GLY A 31 -6.63 -7.06 -9.52
N ARG A 32 -6.84 -7.31 -10.82
CA ARG A 32 -6.50 -8.57 -11.45
C ARG A 32 -4.99 -8.67 -11.67
N VAL A 33 -4.35 -9.60 -10.96
CA VAL A 33 -2.94 -9.93 -11.18
C VAL A 33 -2.77 -10.66 -12.50
N VAL A 34 -2.18 -9.98 -13.48
CA VAL A 34 -1.97 -10.50 -14.85
C VAL A 34 -0.53 -10.88 -15.12
N VAL A 35 0.43 -10.37 -14.34
CA VAL A 35 1.85 -10.73 -14.42
C VAL A 35 2.36 -11.09 -13.04
N LYS A 36 3.06 -12.22 -12.93
CA LYS A 36 3.78 -12.66 -11.73
C LYS A 36 5.14 -13.22 -12.13
N ARG A 37 6.22 -12.50 -11.83
CA ARG A 37 7.59 -12.93 -12.16
C ARG A 37 8.47 -12.95 -10.92
N ALA A 38 9.31 -13.96 -10.78
CA ALA A 38 10.31 -14.04 -9.73
C ALA A 38 11.72 -14.14 -10.34
N TYR A 39 12.60 -13.23 -9.94
CA TYR A 39 13.94 -13.08 -10.48
C TYR A 39 14.95 -13.62 -9.47
N ALA A 40 15.76 -14.60 -9.89
CA ALA A 40 16.80 -15.21 -9.06
C ALA A 40 17.78 -16.06 -9.88
N ASP A 41 18.86 -16.48 -9.23
CA ASP A 41 19.67 -17.60 -9.70
C ASP A 41 19.03 -18.95 -9.31
N TRP A 42 18.17 -19.46 -10.20
CA TRP A 42 17.50 -20.77 -10.04
C TRP A 42 18.40 -22.01 -10.23
N SER A 43 19.72 -21.88 -10.31
CA SER A 43 20.63 -23.03 -10.53
C SER A 43 20.63 -24.05 -9.38
N THR A 44 20.36 -23.60 -8.15
CA THR A 44 20.41 -24.42 -6.94
C THR A 44 19.05 -24.56 -6.22
N THR A 45 17.95 -24.35 -6.94
CA THR A 45 16.60 -24.34 -6.37
C THR A 45 16.11 -25.72 -5.94
N THR A 46 15.45 -25.78 -4.78
CA THR A 46 14.87 -27.03 -4.25
C THR A 46 13.60 -27.42 -5.01
N LYS A 47 13.23 -28.72 -4.96
CA LYS A 47 11.96 -29.18 -5.56
C LYS A 47 10.75 -28.44 -4.98
N ARG A 48 10.74 -28.24 -3.65
CA ARG A 48 9.68 -27.52 -2.93
C ARG A 48 9.45 -26.11 -3.48
N ASP A 49 10.53 -25.39 -3.74
CA ASP A 49 10.46 -24.02 -4.24
C ASP A 49 9.88 -23.97 -5.67
N ARG A 50 10.25 -24.93 -6.51
CA ARG A 50 9.68 -25.05 -7.87
C ARG A 50 8.19 -25.38 -7.83
N ASP A 51 7.81 -26.36 -7.00
CA ASP A 51 6.41 -26.76 -6.84
C ASP A 51 5.56 -25.57 -6.38
N LEU A 52 6.05 -24.78 -5.43
CA LEU A 52 5.37 -23.58 -4.96
C LEU A 52 5.21 -22.52 -6.08
N LEU A 53 6.24 -22.24 -6.88
CA LEU A 53 6.10 -21.29 -8.00
C LEU A 53 5.04 -21.72 -9.01
N LEU A 54 5.00 -23.02 -9.32
CA LEU A 54 4.00 -23.59 -10.22
C LEU A 54 2.58 -23.46 -9.64
N GLU A 55 2.40 -23.80 -8.37
CA GLU A 55 1.12 -23.66 -7.66
C GLU A 55 0.62 -22.20 -7.65
N LEU A 56 1.53 -21.23 -7.48
CA LEU A 56 1.20 -19.81 -7.43
C LEU A 56 1.07 -19.15 -8.82
N GLY A 57 1.42 -19.89 -9.88
CA GLY A 57 1.47 -19.38 -11.25
C GLY A 57 2.50 -18.28 -11.42
N ILE A 58 3.66 -18.40 -10.77
CA ILE A 58 4.76 -17.43 -10.85
C ILE A 58 5.76 -17.90 -11.90
N GLU A 59 6.05 -17.03 -12.86
CA GLU A 59 7.06 -17.28 -13.89
C GLU A 59 8.48 -17.08 -13.29
N PRO A 60 9.33 -18.11 -13.27
CA PRO A 60 10.72 -17.97 -12.85
C PRO A 60 11.57 -17.33 -13.95
N VAL A 61 12.21 -16.19 -13.64
CA VAL A 61 13.20 -15.55 -14.51
C VAL A 61 14.59 -15.87 -13.98
N HIS A 62 15.36 -16.64 -14.75
CA HIS A 62 16.68 -17.12 -14.36
C HIS A 62 17.81 -16.21 -14.81
N LEU A 63 18.71 -15.88 -13.87
CA LEU A 63 19.97 -15.19 -14.15
C LEU A 63 21.12 -15.92 -13.47
N PHE A 64 22.16 -16.24 -14.25
CA PHE A 64 23.40 -16.80 -13.71
C PHE A 64 24.20 -15.72 -12.98
N ARG A 65 24.59 -15.99 -11.73
CA ARG A 65 25.52 -15.12 -11.01
C ARG A 65 26.95 -15.35 -11.48
N SER A 66 27.69 -14.27 -11.73
CA SER A 66 29.15 -14.31 -11.87
C SER A 66 29.81 -14.01 -10.53
N SER A 67 30.82 -14.81 -10.14
CA SER A 67 31.37 -14.88 -8.77
C SER A 67 32.06 -13.59 -8.27
N GLY A 68 32.20 -12.56 -9.10
CA GLY A 68 32.87 -11.31 -8.73
C GLY A 68 31.97 -10.09 -8.50
N SER A 69 30.73 -10.06 -9.02
CA SER A 69 29.90 -8.83 -9.04
C SER A 69 28.40 -9.06 -9.29
N GLY A 70 27.92 -10.31 -9.28
CA GLY A 70 26.58 -10.68 -9.80
C GLY A 70 25.34 -10.18 -9.05
N LYS A 71 25.47 -9.35 -8.01
CA LYS A 71 24.33 -8.90 -7.20
C LYS A 71 23.32 -8.05 -8.00
N ASN A 72 23.78 -7.12 -8.85
CA ASN A 72 22.88 -6.25 -9.61
C ASN A 72 22.23 -6.87 -10.85
N SER A 73 22.62 -8.07 -11.28
CA SER A 73 22.13 -8.60 -12.56
C SER A 73 20.62 -8.88 -12.52
N THR A 74 20.16 -9.46 -11.41
CA THR A 74 18.75 -9.73 -11.11
C THR A 74 17.95 -8.43 -11.08
N ASP A 75 18.44 -7.42 -10.34
CA ASP A 75 17.78 -6.12 -10.18
C ASP A 75 17.66 -5.37 -11.51
N ILE A 76 18.75 -5.33 -12.29
CA ILE A 76 18.76 -4.72 -13.62
C ILE A 76 17.73 -5.40 -14.53
N ARG A 77 17.69 -6.74 -14.51
CA ARG A 77 16.72 -7.47 -15.34
C ARG A 77 15.28 -7.23 -14.91
N LEU A 78 15.01 -7.18 -13.60
CA LEU A 78 13.70 -6.83 -13.07
C LEU A 78 13.27 -5.43 -13.54
N VAL A 79 14.18 -4.45 -13.45
CA VAL A 79 13.92 -3.08 -13.91
C VAL A 79 13.62 -3.05 -15.42
N ILE A 80 14.40 -3.76 -16.24
CA ILE A 80 14.16 -3.84 -17.69
C ILE A 80 12.77 -4.40 -17.98
N ASP A 81 12.43 -5.54 -17.39
CA ASP A 81 11.12 -6.17 -17.58
C ASP A 81 9.98 -5.27 -17.10
N ALA A 82 10.16 -4.52 -16.00
CA ALA A 82 9.17 -3.57 -15.49
C ALA A 82 8.90 -2.44 -16.49
N ILE A 83 9.95 -1.88 -17.08
CA ILE A 83 9.86 -0.81 -18.08
C ILE A 83 9.26 -1.33 -19.39
N ASP A 84 9.61 -2.54 -19.81
CA ASP A 84 9.00 -3.17 -20.98
C ASP A 84 7.49 -3.37 -20.74
N LEU A 85 7.10 -3.87 -19.57
CA LEU A 85 5.68 -4.03 -19.19
C LEU A 85 4.94 -2.69 -19.15
N LEU A 86 5.57 -1.63 -18.66
CA LEU A 86 5.01 -0.28 -18.60
C LEU A 86 4.52 0.22 -19.97
N TYR A 87 5.26 -0.09 -21.04
CA TYR A 87 4.94 0.40 -22.39
C TYR A 87 4.26 -0.63 -23.29
N SER A 88 4.43 -1.93 -23.03
CA SER A 88 3.88 -3.00 -23.88
C SER A 88 2.56 -3.57 -23.39
N SER A 89 2.19 -3.33 -22.12
CA SER A 89 1.05 -3.98 -21.48
C SER A 89 0.18 -2.96 -20.74
N PRO A 90 -1.14 -3.16 -20.69
CA PRO A 90 -2.07 -2.27 -19.99
C PRO A 90 -2.06 -2.48 -18.47
N ILE A 91 -0.90 -2.34 -17.82
CA ILE A 91 -0.75 -2.48 -16.37
C ILE A 91 -1.03 -1.14 -15.69
N ASP A 92 -1.84 -1.15 -14.64
CA ASP A 92 -2.21 0.03 -13.85
C ASP A 92 -1.38 0.13 -12.56
N THR A 93 -1.18 -1.03 -11.91
CA THR A 93 -0.44 -1.14 -10.65
C THR A 93 0.78 -2.06 -10.80
N PHE A 94 1.94 -1.56 -10.37
CA PHE A 94 3.18 -2.31 -10.30
C PHE A 94 3.54 -2.59 -8.85
N VAL A 95 3.71 -3.87 -8.51
CA VAL A 95 4.18 -4.32 -7.21
C VAL A 95 5.64 -4.76 -7.35
N VAL A 96 6.55 -3.97 -6.79
CA VAL A 96 7.99 -4.28 -6.73
C VAL A 96 8.29 -4.89 -5.37
N VAL A 97 8.56 -6.18 -5.36
CA VAL A 97 8.80 -6.94 -4.13
C VAL A 97 10.29 -6.97 -3.87
N SER A 98 10.79 -5.88 -3.28
CA SER A 98 12.16 -5.74 -2.82
C SER A 98 12.23 -4.77 -1.63
N ALA A 99 13.34 -4.84 -0.91
CA ALA A 99 13.66 -3.98 0.22
C ALA A 99 14.74 -2.92 -0.12
N ASP A 100 15.33 -3.00 -1.32
CA ASP A 100 16.49 -2.19 -1.71
C ASP A 100 16.11 -0.78 -2.23
N SER A 101 16.82 0.24 -1.74
CA SER A 101 16.69 1.62 -2.23
C SER A 101 17.07 1.79 -3.70
N ASP A 102 17.82 0.86 -4.28
CA ASP A 102 18.20 0.92 -5.70
C ASP A 102 16.98 0.86 -6.65
N PHE A 103 15.80 0.46 -6.16
CA PHE A 103 14.54 0.50 -6.92
C PHE A 103 13.81 1.86 -6.88
N VAL A 104 14.27 2.85 -6.10
CA VAL A 104 13.65 4.19 -6.04
C VAL A 104 13.53 4.87 -7.40
N PRO A 105 14.54 4.81 -8.30
CA PRO A 105 14.41 5.35 -9.65
C PRO A 105 13.32 4.66 -10.47
N LEU A 106 13.16 3.34 -10.35
CA LEU A 106 12.08 2.59 -11.01
C LEU A 106 10.71 3.05 -10.48
N VAL A 107 10.54 3.11 -9.16
CA VAL A 107 9.29 3.57 -8.52
C VAL A 107 8.93 4.98 -8.99
N SER A 108 9.91 5.89 -9.00
CA SER A 108 9.71 7.26 -9.46
C SER A 108 9.29 7.33 -10.92
N LYS A 109 9.89 6.48 -11.78
CA LYS A 109 9.56 6.40 -13.21
C LYS A 109 8.14 5.87 -13.44
N LEU A 110 7.72 4.83 -12.72
CA LEU A 110 6.37 4.27 -12.80
C LEU A 110 5.32 5.30 -12.39
N ARG A 111 5.56 6.01 -11.28
CA ARG A 111 4.67 7.09 -10.80
C ARG A 111 4.60 8.26 -11.76
N ALA A 112 5.74 8.69 -12.32
CA ALA A 112 5.78 9.73 -13.34
C ALA A 112 5.02 9.34 -14.62
N ALA A 113 4.89 8.04 -14.91
CA ALA A 113 4.07 7.51 -16.00
C ALA A 113 2.59 7.33 -15.62
N GLY A 114 2.17 7.78 -14.44
CA GLY A 114 0.78 7.71 -13.97
C GLY A 114 0.35 6.34 -13.46
N LYS A 115 1.31 5.45 -13.15
CA LYS A 115 1.03 4.13 -12.57
C LYS A 115 1.11 4.16 -11.05
N THR A 116 0.35 3.29 -10.39
CA THR A 116 0.49 3.07 -8.95
C THR A 116 1.69 2.17 -8.69
N ALA A 117 2.65 2.65 -7.91
CA ALA A 117 3.84 1.91 -7.54
C ALA A 117 3.76 1.45 -6.08
N VAL A 118 3.65 0.14 -5.89
CA VAL A 118 3.58 -0.51 -4.57
C VAL A 118 4.91 -1.22 -4.30
N GLY A 119 5.53 -0.92 -3.16
CA GLY A 119 6.67 -1.70 -2.67
C GLY A 119 6.21 -2.85 -1.78
N ALA A 120 6.95 -3.94 -1.73
CA ALA A 120 6.72 -4.99 -0.75
C ALA A 120 8.03 -5.60 -0.26
N GLY A 121 8.18 -5.78 1.05
CA GLY A 121 9.43 -6.30 1.60
C GLY A 121 9.38 -6.58 3.09
N ARG A 122 10.46 -7.16 3.62
CA ARG A 122 10.64 -7.38 5.06
C ARG A 122 10.88 -6.06 5.77
N LYS A 123 10.20 -5.80 6.89
CA LYS A 123 10.27 -4.50 7.58
C LYS A 123 11.68 -4.17 8.06
N ALA A 124 12.41 -5.17 8.53
CA ALA A 124 13.78 -5.01 9.01
C ALA A 124 14.80 -4.73 7.90
N ALA A 125 14.50 -5.13 6.65
CA ALA A 125 15.38 -4.94 5.51
C ALA A 125 14.99 -3.71 4.65
N ALA A 126 13.71 -3.29 4.71
CA ALA A 126 13.18 -2.25 3.85
C ALA A 126 13.86 -0.89 4.11
N SER A 127 14.46 -0.33 3.05
CA SER A 127 14.99 1.03 3.11
C SER A 127 13.86 2.04 3.31
N GLN A 128 14.01 2.95 4.28
CA GLN A 128 13.06 4.03 4.52
C GLN A 128 12.87 4.91 3.28
N THR A 129 13.91 5.10 2.49
CA THR A 129 13.85 5.87 1.23
C THR A 129 12.93 5.19 0.21
N LEU A 130 13.03 3.87 0.06
CA LEU A 130 12.15 3.11 -0.82
C LEU A 130 10.69 3.22 -0.35
N VAL A 131 10.45 2.98 0.94
CA VAL A 131 9.11 3.04 1.54
C VAL A 131 8.44 4.39 1.28
N LEU A 132 9.16 5.50 1.48
CA LEU A 132 8.65 6.86 1.27
C LEU A 132 8.46 7.23 -0.21
N SER A 133 9.12 6.50 -1.13
CA SER A 133 9.03 6.78 -2.57
C SER A 133 7.82 6.10 -3.23
N CYS A 134 7.33 5.01 -2.65
CA CYS A 134 6.16 4.27 -3.13
C CYS A 134 4.84 4.96 -2.78
N ASP A 135 3.78 4.68 -3.54
CA ASP A 135 2.42 5.12 -3.20
C ASP A 135 1.86 4.31 -2.02
N ARG A 136 2.23 3.02 -1.94
CA ARG A 136 1.95 2.12 -0.82
C ARG A 136 3.13 1.17 -0.60
N PHE A 137 3.29 0.66 0.62
CA PHE A 137 4.29 -0.35 0.96
C PHE A 137 3.67 -1.48 1.78
N ILE A 138 3.95 -2.73 1.41
CA ILE A 138 3.47 -3.94 2.10
C ILE A 138 4.62 -4.57 2.88
N PHE A 139 4.46 -4.71 4.19
CA PHE A 139 5.42 -5.42 5.02
C PHE A 139 5.06 -6.90 5.14
N LEU A 140 6.00 -7.76 4.76
CA LEU A 140 5.75 -9.19 4.58
C LEU A 140 5.84 -10.02 5.87
N ASP A 141 6.47 -9.48 6.90
CA ASP A 141 6.72 -10.18 8.17
C ASP A 141 5.66 -9.85 9.23
N GLU A 142 4.81 -8.88 8.95
CA GLU A 142 3.68 -8.55 9.81
C GLU A 142 2.59 -9.57 9.52
N LYS A 143 2.51 -10.62 10.36
CA LYS A 143 1.34 -11.51 10.40
C LYS A 143 0.11 -10.61 10.48
N LYS A 144 -0.83 -10.76 9.52
CA LYS A 144 -2.19 -10.27 9.70
C LYS A 144 -2.80 -11.03 10.89
N GLU A 145 -2.53 -10.60 12.12
CA GLU A 145 -3.67 -10.34 12.97
C GLU A 145 -4.47 -9.26 12.25
N ALA A 146 -5.78 -9.41 12.14
CA ALA A 146 -6.65 -8.34 11.68
C ALA A 146 -6.58 -7.19 12.71
N THR A 147 -5.50 -6.42 12.67
CA THR A 147 -5.21 -5.35 13.61
C THR A 147 -4.43 -4.26 12.89
N THR A 148 -5.17 -3.26 12.41
CA THR A 148 -4.85 -1.83 12.56
C THR A 148 -3.42 -1.52 12.98
N GLN A 149 -2.54 -1.22 12.01
CA GLN A 149 -1.20 -0.75 12.32
C GLN A 149 -1.20 0.69 12.83
N LYS A 150 -1.00 0.75 14.15
CA LYS A 150 -0.56 1.90 14.94
C LYS A 150 0.88 2.28 14.56
N ILE A 151 1.08 3.54 14.17
CA ILE A 151 2.30 4.30 14.47
C ILE A 151 1.94 5.24 15.62
N ALA A 152 2.68 5.21 16.74
CA ALA A 152 2.67 6.25 17.76
C ALA A 152 4.00 6.18 18.56
N PRO A 153 4.54 7.30 19.09
CA PRO A 153 3.83 8.02 20.14
C PRO A 153 3.90 9.55 19.99
N ALA A 154 2.91 10.12 19.34
CA ALA A 154 2.23 11.31 19.85
C ALA A 154 0.77 10.87 19.96
N LYS A 155 0.13 11.03 21.13
CA LYS A 155 -1.23 10.55 21.49
C LYS A 155 -2.04 10.04 20.28
N GLN A 156 -2.31 8.73 20.20
CA GLN A 156 -3.00 8.09 19.05
C GLN A 156 -4.25 8.90 18.65
N GLU A 157 -4.09 9.75 17.65
CA GLU A 157 -5.16 10.58 17.14
C GLU A 157 -6.13 9.69 16.37
N THR A 158 -7.40 9.71 16.76
CA THR A 158 -8.45 8.94 16.10
C THR A 158 -8.58 9.36 14.63
N LEU A 159 -9.15 8.50 13.77
CA LEU A 159 -9.43 8.83 12.36
C LEU A 159 -10.16 10.18 12.25
N LEU A 160 -11.05 10.45 13.19
CA LEU A 160 -11.81 11.68 13.30
C LEU A 160 -10.89 12.89 13.53
N VAL A 161 -9.95 12.82 14.47
CA VAL A 161 -8.98 13.90 14.72
C VAL A 161 -8.09 14.15 13.51
N ARG A 162 -7.60 13.07 12.88
CA ARG A 162 -6.76 13.16 11.66
C ARG A 162 -7.51 13.82 10.51
N ALA A 163 -8.76 13.43 10.30
CA ALA A 163 -9.61 14.02 9.27
C ALA A 163 -9.97 15.48 9.56
N ALA A 164 -10.21 15.81 10.83
CA ALA A 164 -10.49 17.17 11.26
C ALA A 164 -9.30 18.09 11.00
N ARG A 165 -8.09 17.72 11.45
CA ARG A 165 -6.86 18.49 11.18
C ARG A 165 -6.61 18.71 9.69
N ALA A 166 -6.92 17.73 8.85
CA ALA A 166 -6.71 17.82 7.40
C ALA A 166 -7.76 18.68 6.67
N ALA A 167 -8.90 18.99 7.29
CA ALA A 167 -10.04 19.63 6.64
C ALA A 167 -10.45 20.99 7.24
N MET A 168 -9.91 21.33 8.42
CA MET A 168 -10.14 22.60 9.11
C MET A 168 -9.73 23.82 8.28
N ASP A 169 -10.44 24.92 8.49
CA ASP A 169 -10.13 26.25 7.98
C ASP A 169 -9.18 27.03 8.91
N GLU A 170 -8.89 28.28 8.55
CA GLU A 170 -8.01 29.17 9.33
C GLU A 170 -8.53 29.47 10.75
N GLN A 171 -9.82 29.22 10.99
CA GLN A 171 -10.49 29.39 12.29
C GLN A 171 -10.53 28.09 13.09
N GLY A 172 -9.95 26.99 12.57
CA GLY A 172 -9.96 25.69 13.24
C GLY A 172 -11.31 24.99 13.17
N GLN A 173 -12.17 25.35 12.21
CA GLN A 173 -13.51 24.80 12.04
C GLN A 173 -13.61 23.97 10.76
N VAL A 174 -14.47 22.94 10.77
CA VAL A 174 -14.78 22.17 9.56
C VAL A 174 -16.26 21.83 9.47
N PRO A 175 -16.91 22.02 8.30
CA PRO A 175 -18.27 21.51 8.08
C PRO A 175 -18.33 19.99 8.17
N GLY A 176 -19.35 19.44 8.82
CA GLY A 176 -19.53 18.01 9.04
C GLY A 176 -19.53 17.20 7.74
N SER A 177 -20.11 17.72 6.67
CA SER A 177 -20.06 17.10 5.34
C SER A 177 -18.63 16.99 4.77
N LYS A 178 -17.83 18.07 4.90
CA LYS A 178 -16.43 18.11 4.46
C LYS A 178 -15.55 17.20 5.31
N LEU A 179 -15.83 17.13 6.62
CA LEU A 179 -15.17 16.21 7.54
C LEU A 179 -15.46 14.75 7.18
N HIS A 180 -16.72 14.41 6.92
CA HIS A 180 -17.12 13.06 6.51
C HIS A 180 -16.44 12.64 5.19
N GLN A 181 -16.41 13.52 4.19
CA GLN A 181 -15.70 13.26 2.93
C GLN A 181 -14.20 13.05 3.15
N THR A 182 -13.60 13.83 4.05
CA THR A 182 -12.18 13.68 4.38
C THR A 182 -11.90 12.38 5.13
N MET A 183 -12.80 11.96 6.04
CA MET A 183 -12.71 10.65 6.71
C MET A 183 -12.77 9.51 5.70
N LEU A 184 -13.72 9.52 4.76
CA LEU A 184 -13.82 8.50 3.72
C LEU A 184 -12.64 8.50 2.74
N ARG A 185 -12.01 9.66 2.51
CA ARG A 185 -10.79 9.76 1.70
C ARG A 185 -9.57 9.19 2.43
N LEU A 186 -9.49 9.37 3.75
CA LEU A 186 -8.39 8.84 4.57
C LEU A 186 -8.57 7.36 4.91
N ASP A 187 -9.82 6.91 5.07
CA ASP A 187 -10.22 5.54 5.32
C ASP A 187 -11.58 5.25 4.65
N PRO A 188 -11.56 4.68 3.42
CA PRO A 188 -12.78 4.32 2.71
C PRO A 188 -13.63 3.24 3.39
N SER A 189 -13.10 2.52 4.37
CA SER A 189 -13.84 1.51 5.15
C SER A 189 -14.66 2.13 6.29
N PHE A 190 -14.42 3.41 6.62
CA PHE A 190 -15.13 4.10 7.68
C PHE A 190 -16.65 4.15 7.43
N SER A 191 -17.42 3.74 8.43
CA SER A 191 -18.86 3.83 8.41
C SER A 191 -19.40 4.15 9.80
N PHE A 192 -19.96 5.35 9.98
CA PHE A 192 -20.64 5.69 11.24
C PHE A 192 -21.87 4.79 11.52
N ARG A 193 -22.39 4.07 10.50
CA ARG A 193 -23.48 3.10 10.67
C ARG A 193 -23.00 1.79 11.27
N SER A 194 -21.81 1.32 10.93
CA SER A 194 -21.23 0.12 11.56
C SER A 194 -20.88 0.38 13.03
N GLU A 195 -20.60 1.64 13.37
CA GLU A 195 -20.46 2.14 14.76
C GLU A 195 -21.83 2.33 15.47
N GLY A 196 -22.95 2.00 14.83
CA GLY A 196 -24.29 2.02 15.44
C GLY A 196 -25.03 3.37 15.38
N HIS A 197 -24.51 4.37 14.68
CA HIS A 197 -25.14 5.70 14.61
C HIS A 197 -26.02 5.86 13.35
N ALA A 198 -27.20 6.45 13.54
CA ALA A 198 -28.14 6.69 12.43
C ALA A 198 -27.69 7.78 11.44
N THR A 199 -26.87 8.73 11.90
CA THR A 199 -26.41 9.90 11.13
C THR A 199 -25.01 10.29 11.57
N PHE A 200 -24.21 10.84 10.66
CA PHE A 200 -22.85 11.32 10.96
C PHE A 200 -22.81 12.35 12.11
N ALA A 201 -23.78 13.27 12.18
CA ALA A 201 -23.87 14.24 13.28
C ALA A 201 -24.00 13.57 14.67
N LYS A 202 -24.77 12.47 14.77
CA LYS A 202 -24.91 11.71 16.02
C LYS A 202 -23.64 10.96 16.40
N TYR A 203 -22.86 10.52 15.43
CA TYR A 203 -21.54 9.92 15.66
C TYR A 203 -20.56 10.96 16.21
N LEU A 204 -20.54 12.17 15.62
CA LEU A 204 -19.70 13.28 16.09
C LEU A 204 -20.07 13.71 17.52
N GLU A 205 -21.36 13.72 17.87
CA GLU A 205 -21.83 14.07 19.22
C GLU A 205 -21.40 13.07 20.30
N THR A 206 -21.06 11.84 19.93
CA THR A 206 -20.55 10.81 20.85
C THR A 206 -19.03 10.74 20.91
N ALA A 207 -18.34 11.43 20.02
CA ALA A 207 -16.89 11.43 19.97
C ALA A 207 -16.30 12.45 20.97
N ALA A 208 -15.43 11.99 21.86
CA ALA A 208 -14.81 12.85 22.87
C ALA A 208 -13.80 13.86 22.29
N ASP A 209 -13.29 13.58 21.08
CA ASP A 209 -12.21 14.37 20.48
C ASP A 209 -12.69 15.61 19.71
N VAL A 210 -14.01 15.81 19.54
CA VAL A 210 -14.57 16.91 18.76
C VAL A 210 -15.73 17.58 19.47
N ARG A 211 -15.90 18.87 19.21
CA ARG A 211 -17.04 19.66 19.62
C ARG A 211 -17.92 19.96 18.40
N VAL A 212 -19.21 19.64 18.51
CA VAL A 212 -20.20 19.88 17.46
C VAL A 212 -20.99 21.15 17.75
N ILE A 213 -20.96 22.11 16.82
CA ILE A 213 -21.71 23.36 16.88
C ILE A 213 -22.85 23.28 15.85
N ARG A 214 -24.09 23.41 16.34
CA ARG A 214 -25.28 23.48 15.49
C ARG A 214 -25.67 24.94 15.26
N PRO A 215 -25.53 25.50 14.05
CA PRO A 215 -26.02 26.84 13.77
C PRO A 215 -27.55 26.91 13.95
N ARG A 216 -28.08 28.07 14.36
CA ARG A 216 -29.54 28.28 14.52
C ARG A 216 -30.23 28.22 13.14
N GLY A 217 -30.62 27.03 12.69
CA GLY A 217 -31.30 26.79 11.42
C GLY A 217 -31.14 25.36 10.88
N ARG A 218 -31.67 25.09 9.67
CA ARG A 218 -31.37 23.88 8.91
C ARG A 218 -30.03 24.11 8.19
N GLY A 219 -28.95 23.50 8.68
CA GLY A 219 -27.62 23.66 8.11
C GLY A 219 -26.70 22.51 8.52
N ASP A 220 -25.57 22.38 7.83
CA ASP A 220 -24.52 21.43 8.20
C ASP A 220 -23.99 21.75 9.59
N VAL A 221 -23.56 20.71 10.32
CA VAL A 221 -22.94 20.91 11.63
C VAL A 221 -21.53 21.43 11.44
N ILE A 222 -21.06 22.29 12.34
CA ILE A 222 -19.66 22.73 12.36
C ILE A 222 -18.94 21.94 13.43
N VAL A 223 -17.73 21.49 13.14
CA VAL A 223 -16.92 20.65 14.01
C VAL A 223 -15.61 21.35 14.32
N GLU A 224 -15.24 21.36 15.60
CA GLU A 224 -13.95 21.82 16.13
C GLU A 224 -13.30 20.66 16.89
N LEU A 225 -11.98 20.66 17.04
CA LEU A 225 -11.30 19.71 17.92
C LEU A 225 -11.53 20.12 19.37
N ALA A 226 -11.82 19.15 20.24
CA ALA A 226 -11.81 19.38 21.67
C ALA A 226 -10.36 19.52 22.16
N GLU A 227 -10.12 20.46 23.10
CA GLU A 227 -8.81 20.67 23.74
C GLU A 227 -8.42 19.54 24.70
#